data_AF-A0A962DHZ7-F1
#
_entry.id   AF-A0A962DHZ7-F1
#
_cell.length_a   1.000
_cell.length_b   1.000
_cell.length_c   1.000
_cell.angle_alpha   90.00
_cell.angle_beta   90.00
_cell.angle_gamma   90.00
#
_symmetry.space_group_name_H-M   'P 1'
#
loop_
_entity.id
_entity.type
_entity.pdbx_description
1 polymer ?
#
loop_
_entity_poly.entity_id
_entity_poly.type
_entity_poly.pdbx_seq_one_letter_code
_entity_poly.pdbx_strand_id
1 'polypeptide(L)'
;LYSYDFLHRSSTTDANGAPILQTAAADEDAQATLQHVVLTFDPVNGRHVYVNGVDTQDADPVAGGTLGDWDDTFALVLGNEPSGDRQWRGVLRLAAIHNRALTATQVQQNFDAGVGERFYLLFNVSTQVGAAGSYIMFEVSQFDSYSYLFYRPTFINLNADWQPSGSIPVRGLLIGANGVEVPVSQAWGNMNESVSTANGYAPDTGQVLSSLGTVVPLEKGPDADEFFLSFAQLGGSSNVRVEPAPLTPPPPADGEPQPDIGVKTFDEINASMATITGVAPTTPAVRATYALVRQQLPAIDDVSAVLASHQVGIAQLAIEYCNALVNDTSLRASIFPGFNFSTPANQAFDTPGERDLIFVPLLRRSMGTGLLSQPDESNVRLELDNLTTTLASCGGSCAADRTATVVKSACAAAVGSAVTLVQ
;
A
#
# COMPACT_ATOMS: atom_id res chain seq x y z
N LEU A 1 4.32 -6.18 -37.05
CA LEU A 1 3.56 -6.49 -35.80
C LEU A 1 2.26 -5.69 -35.73
N TYR A 2 2.14 -4.55 -36.44
CA TYR A 2 0.97 -3.68 -36.41
C TYR A 2 0.34 -3.47 -37.80
N SER A 3 0.37 -4.49 -38.65
CA SER A 3 -0.16 -4.44 -40.02
C SER A 3 -1.28 -5.45 -40.21
N TYR A 4 -2.21 -5.13 -41.11
CA TYR A 4 -3.15 -6.11 -41.66
C TYR A 4 -2.62 -6.72 -42.95
N ASP A 5 -2.92 -8.00 -43.13
CA ASP A 5 -2.41 -8.86 -44.18
C ASP A 5 -3.59 -9.35 -45.03
N PHE A 6 -3.76 -8.80 -46.24
CA PHE A 6 -4.87 -9.13 -47.15
C PHE A 6 -4.42 -10.03 -48.30
N LEU A 7 -4.51 -11.34 -48.07
CA LEU A 7 -4.36 -12.36 -49.10
C LEU A 7 -5.70 -12.64 -49.77
N HIS A 8 -5.75 -12.54 -51.09
CA HIS A 8 -6.99 -12.69 -51.84
C HIS A 8 -6.72 -13.33 -53.19
N ARG A 9 -7.26 -14.52 -53.39
CA ARG A 9 -7.13 -15.26 -54.66
C ARG A 9 -7.96 -14.60 -55.76
N SER A 10 -7.35 -14.35 -56.89
CA SER A 10 -7.94 -13.79 -58.11
C SER A 10 -7.10 -14.19 -59.32
N SER A 11 -7.54 -13.83 -60.52
CA SER A 11 -6.80 -14.09 -61.76
C SER A 11 -5.41 -13.41 -61.84
N THR A 12 -5.08 -12.48 -60.94
CA THR A 12 -3.79 -11.76 -60.89
C THR A 12 -2.92 -12.17 -59.69
N THR A 13 -3.36 -13.12 -58.86
CA THR A 13 -2.63 -13.64 -57.69
C THR A 13 -2.52 -15.16 -57.76
N ASP A 14 -1.63 -15.77 -56.98
CA ASP A 14 -1.53 -17.22 -56.88
C ASP A 14 -2.66 -17.86 -56.04
N ALA A 15 -2.61 -19.19 -55.91
CA ALA A 15 -3.61 -19.96 -55.16
C ALA A 15 -3.67 -19.62 -53.66
N ASN A 16 -2.61 -19.02 -53.10
CA ASN A 16 -2.54 -18.55 -51.73
C ASN A 16 -2.89 -17.05 -51.61
N GLY A 17 -3.26 -16.38 -52.71
CA GLY A 17 -3.55 -14.96 -52.73
C GLY A 17 -2.33 -14.05 -52.70
N ALA A 18 -1.14 -14.57 -53.07
CA ALA A 18 0.08 -13.78 -53.19
C ALA A 18 0.21 -13.11 -54.57
N PRO A 19 0.84 -11.92 -54.66
CA PRO A 19 1.45 -11.16 -53.57
C PRO A 19 0.40 -10.51 -52.64
N ILE A 20 0.77 -10.34 -51.38
CA ILE A 20 -0.08 -9.80 -50.32
C ILE A 20 -0.23 -8.29 -50.43
N LEU A 21 -1.43 -7.74 -50.21
CA LEU A 21 -1.60 -6.34 -49.84
C LEU A 21 -1.44 -6.26 -48.32
N GLN A 22 -0.41 -5.56 -47.86
CA GLN A 22 -0.09 -5.42 -46.44
C GLN A 22 -0.06 -3.94 -46.07
N THR A 23 -0.68 -3.59 -44.95
CA THR A 23 -0.65 -2.21 -44.48
C THR A 23 0.71 -1.83 -43.88
N ALA A 24 1.10 -0.56 -44.02
CA ALA A 24 2.40 -0.10 -43.54
C ALA A 24 2.49 -0.25 -42.00
N ALA A 25 3.44 -1.06 -41.52
CA ALA A 25 3.59 -1.32 -40.09
C ALA A 25 3.91 -0.07 -39.25
N ALA A 26 4.34 1.04 -39.88
CA ALA A 26 4.61 2.31 -39.22
C ALA A 26 3.34 3.10 -38.88
N ASP A 27 2.22 2.81 -39.54
CA ASP A 27 0.93 3.48 -39.31
C ASP A 27 0.18 2.84 -38.12
N GLU A 28 0.68 1.69 -37.65
CA GLU A 28 0.16 0.94 -36.52
C GLU A 28 -1.34 0.60 -36.62
N ASP A 29 -1.81 0.30 -37.84
CA ASP A 29 -3.23 0.03 -38.11
C ASP A 29 -3.80 -1.11 -37.26
N ALA A 30 -3.05 -2.19 -37.05
CA ALA A 30 -3.52 -3.34 -36.29
C ALA A 30 -3.24 -3.16 -34.79
N GLN A 31 -4.30 -3.09 -33.99
CA GLN A 31 -4.26 -2.84 -32.56
C GLN A 31 -5.02 -3.93 -31.78
N ALA A 32 -4.76 -4.03 -30.47
CA ALA A 32 -5.44 -4.99 -29.58
C ALA A 32 -6.86 -4.54 -29.15
N THR A 33 -7.28 -3.33 -29.51
CA THR A 33 -8.62 -2.80 -29.25
C THR A 33 -9.63 -3.34 -30.27
N LEU A 34 -10.94 -3.25 -29.97
CA LEU A 34 -11.97 -3.55 -30.96
C LEU A 34 -11.86 -2.58 -32.14
N GLN A 35 -11.73 -3.11 -33.36
CA GLN A 35 -11.58 -2.32 -34.59
C GLN A 35 -12.62 -2.75 -35.63
N HIS A 36 -13.06 -1.79 -36.44
CA HIS A 36 -13.86 -2.05 -37.63
C HIS A 36 -12.92 -2.19 -38.82
N VAL A 37 -12.73 -3.41 -39.31
CA VAL A 37 -11.85 -3.71 -40.44
C VAL A 37 -12.71 -4.09 -41.64
N VAL A 38 -12.49 -3.43 -42.77
CA VAL A 38 -13.16 -3.74 -44.03
C VAL A 38 -12.12 -4.02 -45.11
N LEU A 39 -12.27 -5.16 -45.77
CA LEU A 39 -11.48 -5.54 -46.94
C LEU A 39 -12.39 -5.48 -48.16
N THR A 40 -12.01 -4.70 -49.18
CA THR A 40 -12.77 -4.63 -50.42
C THR A 40 -11.93 -5.08 -51.60
N PHE A 41 -12.56 -5.76 -52.55
CA PHE A 41 -11.98 -6.08 -53.85
C PHE A 41 -12.90 -5.62 -54.96
N ASP A 42 -12.35 -4.88 -55.93
CA ASP A 42 -13.02 -4.48 -57.16
C ASP A 42 -12.22 -4.95 -58.38
N PRO A 43 -12.85 -5.49 -59.44
CA PRO A 43 -12.13 -6.00 -60.61
C PRO A 43 -11.27 -4.96 -61.35
N VAL A 44 -11.53 -3.67 -61.17
CA VAL A 44 -10.78 -2.58 -61.82
C VAL A 44 -9.73 -2.01 -60.87
N ASN A 45 -10.12 -1.69 -59.64
CA ASN A 45 -9.30 -0.95 -58.68
C ASN A 45 -8.48 -1.86 -57.74
N GLY A 46 -8.74 -3.17 -57.71
CA GLY A 46 -8.00 -4.12 -56.88
C GLY A 46 -8.46 -4.13 -55.43
N ARG A 47 -7.53 -4.43 -54.51
CA ARG A 47 -7.78 -4.56 -53.08
C ARG A 47 -7.61 -3.24 -52.35
N HIS A 48 -8.44 -3.01 -51.34
CA HIS A 48 -8.26 -1.94 -50.35
C HIS A 48 -8.52 -2.47 -48.94
N VAL A 49 -7.83 -1.88 -47.97
CA VAL A 49 -8.00 -2.13 -46.54
C VAL A 49 -8.50 -0.84 -45.88
N TYR A 50 -9.53 -0.95 -45.06
CA TYR A 50 -10.03 0.15 -44.25
C TYR A 50 -10.01 -0.24 -42.78
N VAL A 51 -9.60 0.70 -41.93
CA VAL A 51 -9.58 0.55 -40.48
C VAL A 51 -10.34 1.71 -39.84
N ASN A 52 -11.32 1.40 -39.01
CA ASN A 52 -12.15 2.36 -38.29
C ASN A 52 -12.80 3.43 -39.20
N GLY A 53 -13.26 2.99 -40.39
CA GLY A 53 -13.94 3.85 -41.36
C GLY A 53 -13.02 4.51 -42.40
N VAL A 54 -11.69 4.44 -42.22
CA VAL A 54 -10.70 5.17 -43.01
C VAL A 54 -9.91 4.22 -43.91
N ASP A 55 -9.67 4.61 -45.17
CA ASP A 55 -8.79 3.89 -46.11
C ASP A 55 -7.33 3.99 -45.65
N THR A 56 -6.60 2.88 -45.57
CA THR A 56 -5.18 2.87 -45.15
C THR A 56 -4.26 3.40 -46.25
N GLN A 57 -4.76 3.56 -47.49
CA GLN A 57 -4.04 4.12 -48.64
C GLN A 57 -2.82 3.29 -49.10
N ASP A 58 -2.65 2.08 -48.58
CA ASP A 58 -1.62 1.17 -49.03
C ASP A 58 -1.89 0.69 -50.46
N ALA A 59 -0.85 0.75 -51.30
CA ALA A 59 -0.97 0.38 -52.70
C ALA A 59 -1.03 -1.15 -52.89
N ASP A 60 -1.99 -1.62 -53.67
CA ASP A 60 -2.05 -3.01 -54.10
C ASP A 60 -0.85 -3.33 -55.01
N PRO A 61 -0.01 -4.35 -54.70
CA PRO A 61 1.10 -4.74 -55.57
C PRO A 61 0.65 -5.42 -56.88
N VAL A 62 -0.65 -5.71 -57.04
CA VAL A 62 -1.21 -6.23 -58.30
C VAL A 62 -2.33 -5.35 -58.82
N ALA A 63 -2.57 -5.45 -60.14
CA ALA A 63 -3.75 -4.88 -60.76
C ALA A 63 -5.01 -5.68 -60.41
N GLY A 64 -6.17 -5.04 -60.60
CA GLY A 64 -7.48 -5.71 -60.51
C GLY A 64 -7.60 -6.93 -61.42
N GLY A 65 -8.54 -7.81 -61.08
CA GLY A 65 -8.71 -9.10 -61.75
C GLY A 65 -10.11 -9.68 -61.52
N THR A 66 -10.29 -10.95 -61.84
CA THR A 66 -11.57 -11.65 -61.67
C THR A 66 -11.51 -12.69 -60.57
N LEU A 67 -12.68 -13.08 -60.05
CA LEU A 67 -12.85 -14.16 -59.07
C LEU A 67 -13.17 -15.51 -59.72
N GLY A 68 -12.94 -15.67 -61.02
CA GLY A 68 -13.34 -16.87 -61.77
C GLY A 68 -12.69 -18.17 -61.28
N ASP A 69 -11.59 -18.07 -60.54
CA ASP A 69 -10.84 -19.22 -60.00
C ASP A 69 -11.35 -19.70 -58.62
N TRP A 70 -12.47 -19.14 -58.12
CA TRP A 70 -13.13 -19.57 -56.89
C TRP A 70 -14.18 -20.64 -57.16
N ASP A 71 -14.21 -21.65 -56.29
CA ASP A 71 -15.20 -22.73 -56.30
C ASP A 71 -16.24 -22.47 -55.18
N ASP A 72 -17.52 -22.67 -55.49
CA ASP A 72 -18.62 -22.40 -54.56
C ASP A 72 -18.75 -23.44 -53.43
N THR A 73 -17.96 -24.51 -53.47
CA THR A 73 -17.85 -25.52 -52.41
C THR A 73 -16.86 -25.14 -51.29
N PHE A 74 -16.12 -24.03 -51.42
CA PHE A 74 -15.19 -23.59 -50.37
C PHE A 74 -15.92 -23.17 -49.09
N ALA A 75 -15.39 -23.59 -47.95
CA ALA A 75 -15.94 -23.24 -46.65
C ALA A 75 -15.54 -21.82 -46.24
N LEU A 76 -16.50 -21.08 -45.68
CA LEU A 76 -16.22 -19.84 -44.96
C LEU A 76 -15.74 -20.18 -43.55
N VAL A 77 -14.49 -19.86 -43.24
CA VAL A 77 -13.90 -20.03 -41.91
C VAL A 77 -13.46 -18.66 -41.38
N LEU A 78 -13.76 -18.39 -40.11
CA LEU A 78 -13.36 -17.17 -39.41
C LEU A 78 -12.55 -17.55 -38.17
N GLY A 79 -11.45 -16.83 -37.92
CA GLY A 79 -10.65 -16.98 -36.71
C GLY A 79 -9.78 -18.25 -36.65
N ASN A 80 -9.60 -18.98 -37.76
CA ASN A 80 -8.65 -20.09 -37.89
C ASN A 80 -8.47 -20.45 -39.37
N GLU A 81 -7.55 -21.39 -39.63
CA GLU A 81 -7.51 -22.18 -40.86
C GLU A 81 -8.43 -23.40 -40.76
N PRO A 82 -8.88 -24.01 -41.88
CA PRO A 82 -9.66 -25.24 -41.87
C PRO A 82 -8.99 -26.41 -41.12
N SER A 83 -7.66 -26.39 -40.99
CA SER A 83 -6.85 -27.35 -40.23
C SER A 83 -7.01 -27.24 -38.71
N GLY A 84 -7.47 -26.09 -38.21
CA GLY A 84 -7.70 -25.86 -36.78
C GLY A 84 -6.45 -25.51 -35.96
N ASP A 85 -5.25 -25.48 -36.55
CA ASP A 85 -3.96 -25.35 -35.86
C ASP A 85 -3.49 -23.90 -35.64
N ARG A 86 -4.29 -22.90 -36.04
CA ARG A 86 -3.97 -21.46 -35.94
C ARG A 86 -5.10 -20.64 -35.35
N GLN A 87 -5.59 -21.07 -34.18
CA GLN A 87 -6.74 -20.45 -33.55
C GLN A 87 -6.46 -18.99 -33.14
N TRP A 88 -7.21 -18.07 -33.74
CA TRP A 88 -7.24 -16.67 -33.34
C TRP A 88 -7.92 -16.51 -31.99
N ARG A 89 -7.37 -15.63 -31.16
CA ARG A 89 -7.89 -15.31 -29.82
C ARG A 89 -8.39 -13.88 -29.80
N GLY A 90 -9.66 -13.69 -30.15
CA GLY A 90 -10.34 -12.42 -30.06
C GLY A 90 -11.87 -12.58 -30.15
N VAL A 91 -12.57 -11.47 -30.36
CA VAL A 91 -14.03 -11.43 -30.45
C VAL A 91 -14.45 -10.79 -31.77
N LEU A 92 -15.27 -11.48 -32.55
CA LEU A 92 -15.96 -10.90 -33.71
C LEU A 92 -17.36 -10.44 -33.27
N ARG A 93 -17.63 -9.13 -33.34
CA ARG A 93 -18.92 -8.54 -32.95
C ARG A 93 -19.93 -8.51 -34.09
N LEU A 94 -19.45 -8.36 -35.34
CA LEU A 94 -20.25 -8.38 -36.55
C LEU A 94 -19.37 -8.90 -37.69
N ALA A 95 -19.91 -9.80 -38.51
CA ALA A 95 -19.29 -10.23 -39.77
C ALA A 95 -20.33 -10.09 -40.89
N ALA A 96 -19.98 -9.33 -41.92
CA ALA A 96 -20.82 -9.09 -43.09
C ALA A 96 -20.02 -9.32 -44.37
N ILE A 97 -20.64 -10.00 -45.34
CA ILE A 97 -20.06 -10.23 -46.66
C ILE A 97 -21.00 -9.63 -47.69
N HIS A 98 -20.46 -8.75 -48.54
CA HIS A 98 -21.21 -8.07 -49.59
C HIS A 98 -20.81 -8.59 -50.96
N ASN A 99 -21.77 -8.64 -51.89
CA ASN A 99 -21.52 -8.98 -53.30
C ASN A 99 -21.05 -7.78 -54.14
N ARG A 100 -20.53 -6.72 -53.48
CA ARG A 100 -20.02 -5.50 -54.10
C ARG A 100 -18.95 -4.87 -53.23
N ALA A 101 -18.00 -4.17 -53.85
CA ALA A 101 -17.08 -3.30 -53.12
C ALA A 101 -17.87 -2.13 -52.50
N LEU A 102 -17.68 -1.89 -51.21
CA LEU A 102 -18.23 -0.72 -50.54
C LEU A 102 -17.41 0.51 -50.90
N THR A 103 -18.08 1.64 -51.09
CA THR A 103 -17.39 2.94 -51.24
C THR A 103 -16.88 3.42 -49.89
N ALA A 104 -15.84 4.28 -49.88
CA ALA A 104 -15.32 4.86 -48.64
C ALA A 104 -16.42 5.52 -47.77
N THR A 105 -17.39 6.23 -48.38
CA THR A 105 -18.53 6.81 -47.65
C THR A 105 -19.42 5.75 -46.99
N GLN A 106 -19.63 4.61 -47.65
CA GLN A 106 -20.41 3.50 -47.07
C GLN A 106 -19.66 2.79 -45.95
N VAL A 107 -18.33 2.67 -46.07
CA VAL A 107 -17.47 2.13 -45.02
C VAL A 107 -17.51 3.01 -43.78
N GLN A 108 -17.40 4.34 -43.95
CA GLN A 108 -17.54 5.30 -42.86
C GLN A 108 -18.93 5.24 -42.23
N GLN A 109 -20.00 5.21 -43.04
CA GLN A 109 -21.36 5.10 -42.53
C GLN A 109 -21.56 3.85 -41.67
N ASN A 110 -21.01 2.70 -42.09
CA ASN A 110 -21.09 1.46 -41.33
C ASN A 110 -20.27 1.54 -40.02
N PHE A 111 -19.11 2.20 -40.04
CA PHE A 111 -18.33 2.44 -38.84
C PHE A 111 -19.10 3.29 -37.82
N ASP A 112 -19.70 4.40 -38.28
CA ASP A 112 -20.47 5.32 -37.44
C ASP A 112 -21.71 4.65 -36.83
N ALA A 113 -22.31 3.69 -37.54
CA ALA A 113 -23.41 2.88 -37.01
C ALA A 113 -22.97 1.97 -35.84
N GLY A 114 -21.72 1.51 -35.84
CA GLY A 114 -21.15 0.63 -34.81
C GLY A 114 -21.65 -0.82 -34.89
N VAL A 115 -21.40 -1.60 -33.83
CA VAL A 115 -21.78 -3.01 -33.72
C VAL A 115 -22.55 -3.27 -32.42
N GLY A 116 -23.56 -4.14 -32.48
CA GLY A 116 -24.46 -4.47 -31.38
C GLY A 116 -25.77 -3.67 -31.41
N GLU A 117 -26.87 -4.29 -30.96
CA GLU A 117 -28.15 -3.61 -30.83
C GLU A 117 -28.04 -2.54 -29.73
N ARG A 118 -28.13 -1.26 -30.14
CA ARG A 118 -28.38 -0.15 -29.23
C ARG A 118 -29.88 0.09 -29.18
N PHE A 119 -30.45 0.02 -27.99
CA PHE A 119 -31.84 0.32 -27.75
C PHE A 119 -31.98 1.43 -26.71
N TYR A 120 -33.05 2.21 -26.85
CA TYR A 120 -33.37 3.27 -25.89
C TYR A 120 -34.34 2.72 -24.85
N LEU A 121 -33.94 2.73 -23.58
CA LEU A 121 -34.85 2.42 -22.48
C LEU A 121 -35.35 3.72 -21.85
N LEU A 122 -36.68 3.88 -21.84
CA LEU A 122 -37.36 5.04 -21.28
C LEU A 122 -38.04 4.67 -19.97
N PHE A 123 -37.57 5.26 -18.87
CA PHE A 123 -38.14 5.09 -17.54
C PHE A 123 -39.07 6.24 -17.23
N ASN A 124 -40.36 5.97 -17.06
CA ASN A 124 -41.34 7.02 -16.78
C ASN A 124 -41.09 7.64 -15.40
N VAL A 125 -40.98 8.97 -15.36
CA VAL A 125 -40.82 9.76 -14.13
C VAL A 125 -41.90 10.84 -13.97
N SER A 126 -42.98 10.73 -14.75
CA SER A 126 -43.98 11.79 -14.92
C SER A 126 -44.61 12.20 -13.59
N THR A 127 -44.90 11.23 -12.73
CA THR A 127 -45.54 11.44 -11.43
C THR A 127 -44.64 12.22 -10.46
N GLN A 128 -43.34 11.90 -10.45
CA GLN A 128 -42.36 12.46 -9.52
C GLN A 128 -41.97 13.90 -9.90
N VAL A 129 -41.99 14.20 -11.20
CA VAL A 129 -41.69 15.55 -11.71
C VAL A 129 -42.94 16.42 -11.92
N GLY A 130 -44.14 15.84 -11.83
CA GLY A 130 -45.41 16.56 -12.03
C GLY A 130 -45.67 16.97 -13.48
N ALA A 131 -45.06 16.29 -14.45
CA ALA A 131 -45.22 16.56 -15.88
C ALA A 131 -45.46 15.25 -16.65
N ALA A 132 -46.61 15.14 -17.31
CA ALA A 132 -46.94 13.97 -18.12
C ALA A 132 -45.97 13.81 -19.29
N GLY A 133 -45.62 12.56 -19.62
CA GLY A 133 -44.73 12.26 -20.74
C GLY A 133 -43.25 12.50 -20.44
N SER A 134 -42.86 12.67 -19.18
CA SER A 134 -41.46 12.79 -18.76
C SER A 134 -40.81 11.44 -18.48
N TYR A 135 -39.60 11.25 -19.01
CA TYR A 135 -38.81 10.03 -18.92
C TYR A 135 -37.33 10.33 -18.61
N ILE A 136 -36.67 9.37 -17.97
CA ILE A 136 -35.21 9.22 -18.06
C ILE A 136 -34.94 8.19 -19.15
N MET A 137 -34.28 8.63 -20.22
CA MET A 137 -33.87 7.80 -21.34
C MET A 137 -32.41 7.38 -21.17
N PHE A 138 -32.11 6.11 -21.44
CA PHE A 138 -30.75 5.61 -21.56
C PHE A 138 -30.50 5.04 -22.95
N GLU A 139 -29.27 5.21 -23.44
CA GLU A 139 -28.71 4.38 -24.50
C GLU A 139 -28.23 3.07 -23.85
N VAL A 140 -28.76 1.93 -24.28
CA VAL A 140 -28.41 0.61 -23.70
C VAL A 140 -27.93 -0.33 -24.80
N SER A 141 -26.87 -1.07 -24.50
CA SER A 141 -26.33 -2.10 -25.39
C SER A 141 -25.78 -3.28 -24.60
N GLN A 142 -25.77 -4.47 -25.17
CA GLN A 142 -25.07 -5.61 -24.57
C GLN A 142 -23.55 -5.36 -24.62
N PHE A 143 -22.91 -5.28 -23.46
CA PHE A 143 -21.48 -5.01 -23.34
C PHE A 143 -20.67 -6.29 -23.58
N ASP A 144 -21.05 -7.39 -22.93
CA ASP A 144 -20.51 -8.72 -23.12
C ASP A 144 -21.58 -9.79 -22.88
N SER A 145 -21.19 -11.07 -22.82
CA SER A 145 -22.12 -12.18 -22.58
C SER A 145 -22.81 -12.16 -21.22
N TYR A 146 -22.41 -11.28 -20.30
CA TYR A 146 -22.87 -11.24 -18.90
C TYR A 146 -23.32 -9.85 -18.45
N SER A 147 -23.38 -8.85 -19.33
CA SER A 147 -23.67 -7.49 -18.91
C SER A 147 -24.22 -6.57 -20.01
N TYR A 148 -24.95 -5.56 -19.56
CA TYR A 148 -25.41 -4.41 -20.33
C TYR A 148 -24.56 -3.19 -19.99
N LEU A 149 -24.32 -2.34 -20.97
CA LEU A 149 -23.84 -0.98 -20.78
C LEU A 149 -25.03 -0.04 -20.85
N PHE A 150 -25.33 0.65 -19.75
CA PHE A 150 -26.23 1.79 -19.70
C PHE A 150 -25.42 3.07 -19.84
N TYR A 151 -25.81 3.92 -20.78
CA TYR A 151 -25.05 5.11 -21.14
C TYR A 151 -25.95 6.33 -21.29
N ARG A 152 -25.39 7.50 -20.99
CA ARG A 152 -25.99 8.84 -21.21
C ARG A 152 -27.43 8.97 -20.71
N PRO A 153 -27.67 8.90 -19.38
CA PRO A 153 -28.97 9.24 -18.82
C PRO A 153 -29.39 10.63 -19.30
N THR A 154 -30.55 10.70 -19.94
CA THR A 154 -31.08 11.92 -20.54
C THR A 154 -32.50 12.13 -20.06
N PHE A 155 -32.79 13.28 -19.46
CA PHE A 155 -34.16 13.64 -19.16
C PHE A 155 -34.83 14.17 -20.43
N ILE A 156 -36.00 13.62 -20.78
CA ILE A 156 -36.77 14.04 -21.95
C ILE A 156 -38.27 14.05 -21.64
N ASN A 157 -38.99 15.03 -22.18
CA ASN A 157 -40.45 14.99 -22.24
C ASN A 157 -40.88 14.76 -23.69
N LEU A 158 -41.79 13.81 -23.92
CA LEU A 158 -42.24 13.44 -25.27
C LEU A 158 -43.24 14.44 -25.87
N ASN A 159 -43.69 15.45 -25.13
CA ASN A 159 -44.41 16.59 -25.66
C ASN A 159 -43.43 17.65 -26.15
N ALA A 160 -43.39 17.87 -27.47
CA ALA A 160 -42.50 18.84 -28.12
C ALA A 160 -42.71 20.29 -27.67
N ASP A 161 -43.89 20.64 -27.16
CA ASP A 161 -44.19 21.98 -26.65
C ASP A 161 -43.85 22.14 -25.16
N TRP A 162 -43.47 21.05 -24.48
CA TRP A 162 -43.16 21.10 -23.06
C TRP A 162 -41.76 21.66 -22.80
N GLN A 163 -41.68 22.55 -21.82
CA GLN A 163 -40.43 23.02 -21.25
C GLN A 163 -40.50 23.02 -19.71
N PRO A 164 -39.38 22.79 -19.02
CA PRO A 164 -39.32 22.92 -17.57
C PRO A 164 -39.69 24.36 -17.15
N SER A 165 -40.77 24.51 -16.38
CA SER A 165 -41.16 25.81 -15.80
C SER A 165 -40.25 26.26 -14.65
N GLY A 166 -39.44 25.34 -14.12
CA GLY A 166 -38.46 25.57 -13.08
C GLY A 166 -37.39 24.47 -13.06
N SER A 167 -36.41 24.62 -12.18
CA SER A 167 -35.35 23.62 -11.98
C SER A 167 -35.91 22.37 -11.31
N ILE A 168 -35.68 21.21 -11.93
CA ILE A 168 -36.08 19.89 -11.39
C ILE A 168 -34.81 19.19 -10.89
N PRO A 169 -34.60 19.05 -9.57
CA PRO A 169 -33.43 18.37 -9.03
C PRO A 169 -33.42 16.87 -9.40
N VAL A 170 -32.25 16.35 -9.77
CA VAL A 170 -32.01 14.92 -9.97
C VAL A 170 -30.74 14.53 -9.23
N ARG A 171 -30.89 13.80 -8.12
CA ARG A 171 -29.77 13.40 -7.25
C ARG A 171 -29.72 11.91 -7.00
N GLY A 172 -28.50 11.38 -7.00
CA GLY A 172 -28.18 10.00 -6.66
C GLY A 172 -28.99 8.98 -7.45
N LEU A 173 -28.92 9.06 -8.78
CA LEU A 173 -29.57 8.13 -9.70
C LEU A 173 -28.87 6.76 -9.62
N LEU A 174 -29.65 5.71 -9.36
CA LEU A 174 -29.20 4.32 -9.40
C LEU A 174 -30.11 3.48 -10.29
N ILE A 175 -29.56 2.41 -10.85
CA ILE A 175 -30.29 1.37 -11.56
C ILE A 175 -30.46 0.16 -10.64
N GLY A 176 -31.68 -0.34 -10.56
CA GLY A 176 -31.98 -1.67 -10.06
C GLY A 176 -32.37 -2.63 -11.18
N ALA A 177 -32.09 -3.90 -10.96
CA ALA A 177 -32.43 -5.01 -11.84
C ALA A 177 -33.20 -6.06 -11.04
N ASN A 178 -34.25 -6.64 -11.63
CA ASN A 178 -35.00 -7.76 -11.07
C ASN A 178 -35.50 -7.54 -9.62
N GLY A 179 -35.84 -6.30 -9.28
CA GLY A 179 -36.39 -5.93 -7.96
C GLY A 179 -35.36 -5.52 -6.90
N VAL A 180 -34.06 -5.49 -7.22
CA VAL A 180 -32.99 -5.09 -6.30
C VAL A 180 -32.10 -4.02 -6.94
N GLU A 181 -31.63 -3.04 -6.15
CA GLU A 181 -30.63 -2.07 -6.62
C GLU A 181 -29.31 -2.79 -6.92
N VAL A 182 -28.70 -2.49 -8.08
CA VAL A 182 -27.46 -3.14 -8.47
C VAL A 182 -26.33 -2.62 -7.58
N PRO A 183 -25.61 -3.48 -6.84
CA PRO A 183 -24.73 -3.06 -5.75
C PRO A 183 -23.40 -2.45 -6.24
N VAL A 184 -23.07 -2.58 -7.52
CA VAL A 184 -21.79 -2.19 -8.09
C VAL A 184 -21.96 -1.31 -9.33
N SER A 185 -20.91 -0.56 -9.66
CA SER A 185 -20.78 0.19 -10.91
C SER A 185 -21.82 1.30 -11.15
N GLN A 186 -22.39 1.91 -10.10
CA GLN A 186 -23.39 2.97 -10.21
C GLN A 186 -22.74 4.38 -10.34
N ALA A 187 -22.36 4.74 -11.57
CA ALA A 187 -21.63 5.98 -11.86
C ALA A 187 -22.42 7.26 -11.47
N TRP A 188 -23.75 7.18 -11.43
CA TRP A 188 -24.63 8.31 -11.12
C TRP A 188 -25.09 8.35 -9.65
N GLY A 189 -24.57 7.47 -8.79
CA GLY A 189 -24.96 7.40 -7.38
C GLY A 189 -24.67 8.67 -6.58
N ASN A 190 -23.66 9.44 -6.99
CA ASN A 190 -23.30 10.75 -6.43
C ASN A 190 -23.71 11.93 -7.33
N MET A 191 -24.49 11.67 -8.39
CA MET A 191 -24.93 12.71 -9.32
C MET A 191 -25.77 13.77 -8.58
N ASN A 192 -25.55 15.03 -8.91
CA ASN A 192 -26.30 16.16 -8.37
C ASN A 192 -26.57 17.17 -9.47
N GLU A 193 -27.53 16.84 -10.33
CA GLU A 193 -27.89 17.62 -11.49
C GLU A 193 -29.25 18.30 -11.28
N SER A 194 -29.57 19.24 -12.17
CA SER A 194 -30.93 19.76 -12.26
C SER A 194 -31.36 19.98 -13.70
N VAL A 195 -32.58 19.55 -14.02
CA VAL A 195 -33.16 19.75 -15.35
C VAL A 195 -33.75 21.14 -15.42
N SER A 196 -33.29 21.94 -16.39
CA SER A 196 -33.84 23.27 -16.68
C SER A 196 -33.42 23.74 -18.07
N THR A 197 -34.12 24.71 -18.64
CA THR A 197 -33.71 25.37 -19.88
C THR A 197 -32.32 26.01 -19.77
N ALA A 198 -31.96 26.55 -18.59
CA ALA A 198 -30.65 27.12 -18.31
C ALA A 198 -29.52 26.07 -18.31
N ASN A 199 -29.84 24.80 -18.01
CA ASN A 199 -28.89 23.69 -18.02
C ASN A 199 -28.93 22.89 -19.34
N GLY A 200 -29.49 23.47 -20.40
CA GLY A 200 -29.42 22.92 -21.74
C GLY A 200 -30.56 21.97 -22.11
N TYR A 201 -31.68 21.95 -21.36
CA TYR A 201 -32.87 21.24 -21.84
C TYR A 201 -33.39 21.87 -23.14
N ALA A 202 -33.51 21.05 -24.18
CA ALA A 202 -34.21 21.39 -25.43
C ALA A 202 -35.30 20.33 -25.74
N PRO A 203 -36.48 20.72 -26.23
CA PRO A 203 -37.58 19.76 -26.46
C PRO A 203 -37.22 18.59 -27.38
N ASP A 204 -36.41 18.82 -28.42
CA ASP A 204 -36.06 17.80 -29.43
C ASP A 204 -35.02 16.79 -28.93
N THR A 205 -34.17 17.18 -27.98
CA THR A 205 -33.01 16.36 -27.55
C THR A 205 -33.01 16.03 -26.06
N GLY A 206 -33.89 16.64 -25.28
CA GLY A 206 -33.87 16.57 -23.82
C GLY A 206 -32.66 17.27 -23.21
N GLN A 207 -32.30 16.85 -21.99
CA GLN A 207 -31.08 17.27 -21.27
C GLN A 207 -30.28 16.04 -20.84
N VAL A 208 -29.04 15.93 -21.32
CA VAL A 208 -28.10 14.90 -20.87
C VAL A 208 -27.70 15.19 -19.43
N LEU A 209 -27.89 14.23 -18.53
CA LEU A 209 -27.57 14.34 -17.11
C LEU A 209 -26.12 13.93 -16.82
N SER A 210 -25.56 13.00 -17.61
CA SER A 210 -24.18 12.57 -17.46
C SER A 210 -23.67 11.94 -18.76
N SER A 211 -22.37 12.09 -19.04
CA SER A 211 -21.68 11.40 -20.12
C SER A 211 -20.99 10.09 -19.67
N LEU A 212 -21.19 9.68 -18.41
CA LEU A 212 -20.64 8.43 -17.87
C LEU A 212 -21.57 7.25 -18.19
N GLY A 213 -21.00 6.04 -18.21
CA GLY A 213 -21.73 4.78 -18.36
C GLY A 213 -21.61 3.89 -17.12
N THR A 214 -22.59 3.01 -16.96
CA THR A 214 -22.67 2.00 -15.90
C THR A 214 -22.86 0.63 -16.52
N VAL A 215 -22.07 -0.34 -16.06
CA VAL A 215 -22.23 -1.75 -16.44
C VAL A 215 -23.19 -2.42 -15.45
N VAL A 216 -24.25 -3.01 -15.99
CA VAL A 216 -25.30 -3.70 -15.24
C VAL A 216 -25.25 -5.20 -15.59
N PRO A 217 -25.28 -6.11 -14.62
CA PRO A 217 -25.25 -7.54 -14.90
C PRO A 217 -26.48 -7.98 -15.73
N LEU A 218 -26.26 -8.94 -16.62
CA LEU A 218 -27.28 -9.71 -17.31
C LEU A 218 -27.57 -10.94 -16.47
N GLU A 219 -28.83 -11.13 -16.07
CA GLU A 219 -29.22 -12.21 -15.15
C GLU A 219 -30.16 -13.21 -15.81
N LYS A 220 -31.35 -12.75 -16.23
CA LYS A 220 -32.37 -13.59 -16.88
C LYS A 220 -32.29 -13.53 -18.41
N GLY A 221 -31.57 -12.55 -18.94
CA GLY A 221 -31.41 -12.30 -20.37
C GLY A 221 -32.29 -11.15 -20.88
N PRO A 222 -32.02 -10.65 -22.10
CA PRO A 222 -32.60 -9.41 -22.61
C PRO A 222 -34.13 -9.37 -22.66
N ASP A 223 -34.77 -10.52 -22.88
CA ASP A 223 -36.23 -10.61 -22.98
C ASP A 223 -36.93 -10.68 -21.61
N ALA A 224 -36.19 -10.89 -20.52
CA ALA A 224 -36.73 -11.20 -19.19
C ALA A 224 -36.18 -10.32 -18.06
N ASP A 225 -35.05 -9.64 -18.25
CA ASP A 225 -34.49 -8.71 -17.27
C ASP A 225 -35.33 -7.44 -17.19
N GLU A 226 -35.78 -7.11 -15.98
CA GLU A 226 -36.56 -5.91 -15.69
C GLU A 226 -35.69 -4.90 -14.94
N PHE A 227 -35.75 -3.65 -15.36
CA PHE A 227 -34.98 -2.55 -14.76
C PHE A 227 -35.89 -1.53 -14.09
N PHE A 228 -35.40 -0.90 -13.04
CA PHE A 228 -36.03 0.26 -12.42
C PHE A 228 -34.99 1.29 -12.00
N LEU A 229 -35.42 2.53 -11.78
CA LEU A 229 -34.56 3.60 -11.30
C LEU A 229 -34.88 3.93 -9.85
N SER A 230 -33.85 4.27 -9.08
CA SER A 230 -34.00 4.87 -7.76
C SER A 230 -33.21 6.18 -7.68
N PHE A 231 -33.67 7.09 -6.84
CA PHE A 231 -33.12 8.43 -6.71
C PHE A 231 -32.97 8.77 -5.23
N ALA A 232 -31.91 9.47 -4.85
CA ALA A 232 -31.87 10.17 -3.57
C ALA A 232 -32.85 11.35 -3.57
N GLN A 233 -32.96 12.07 -4.70
CA GLN A 233 -33.96 13.10 -4.92
C GLN A 233 -34.35 13.18 -6.40
N LEU A 234 -35.65 13.30 -6.69
CA LEU A 234 -36.17 13.60 -8.02
C LEU A 234 -37.34 14.59 -7.89
N GLY A 235 -37.17 15.79 -8.44
CA GLY A 235 -38.14 16.86 -8.26
C GLY A 235 -38.38 17.16 -6.78
N GLY A 236 -39.64 17.12 -6.36
CA GLY A 236 -40.04 17.28 -4.96
C GLY A 236 -39.96 15.98 -4.12
N SER A 237 -39.65 14.83 -4.74
CA SER A 237 -39.58 13.54 -4.04
C SER A 237 -38.17 13.29 -3.52
N SER A 238 -38.03 12.83 -2.27
CA SER A 238 -36.75 12.46 -1.66
C SER A 238 -36.80 11.04 -1.08
N ASN A 239 -35.72 10.28 -1.25
CA ASN A 239 -35.49 9.00 -0.61
C ASN A 239 -34.31 9.11 0.35
N VAL A 240 -34.55 8.96 1.65
CA VAL A 240 -33.48 9.03 2.66
C VAL A 240 -32.72 7.70 2.65
N ARG A 241 -31.54 7.70 2.03
CA ARG A 241 -30.61 6.57 2.08
C ARG A 241 -29.81 6.60 3.37
N VAL A 242 -29.75 5.47 4.06
CA VAL A 242 -28.87 5.28 5.22
C VAL A 242 -27.76 4.35 4.75
N GLU A 243 -26.62 4.94 4.37
CA GLU A 243 -25.42 4.13 4.11
C GLU A 243 -24.95 3.53 5.44
N PRO A 244 -24.64 2.22 5.49
CA PRO A 244 -24.05 1.63 6.68
C PRO A 244 -22.73 2.36 6.98
N ALA A 245 -22.56 2.84 8.20
CA ALA A 245 -21.29 3.42 8.62
C ALA A 245 -20.18 2.37 8.38
N PRO A 246 -19.04 2.76 7.76
CA PRO A 246 -17.89 1.87 7.66
C PRO A 246 -17.57 1.30 9.03
N LEU A 247 -17.33 0.00 9.12
CA LEU A 247 -16.91 -0.62 10.37
C LEU A 247 -15.59 0.06 10.79
N THR A 248 -15.55 0.56 12.02
CA THR A 248 -14.31 1.09 12.59
C THR A 248 -13.27 -0.03 12.59
N PRO A 249 -12.05 0.18 12.07
CA PRO A 249 -10.98 -0.79 12.19
C PRO A 249 -10.83 -1.22 13.64
N PRO A 250 -10.58 -2.52 13.91
CA PRO A 250 -10.30 -2.95 15.27
C PRO A 250 -9.07 -2.18 15.79
N PRO A 251 -9.01 -1.92 17.11
CA PRO A 251 -7.81 -1.35 17.71
C PRO A 251 -6.59 -2.25 17.38
N PRO A 252 -5.38 -1.65 17.28
CA PRO A 252 -4.16 -2.43 17.10
C PRO A 252 -4.08 -3.54 18.14
N ALA A 253 -3.62 -4.72 17.74
CA ALA A 253 -3.34 -5.79 18.70
C ALA A 253 -2.25 -5.31 19.67
N ASP A 254 -2.40 -5.64 20.95
CA ASP A 254 -1.34 -5.45 21.93
C ASP A 254 -0.08 -6.21 21.49
N GLY A 255 1.07 -5.57 21.63
CA GLY A 255 2.36 -6.20 21.37
C GLY A 255 2.68 -7.29 22.40
N GLU A 256 3.78 -8.01 22.17
CA GLU A 256 4.28 -8.99 23.14
C GLU A 256 4.52 -8.32 24.52
N PRO A 257 4.16 -8.98 25.64
CA PRO A 257 4.38 -8.45 26.98
C PRO A 257 5.87 -8.08 27.19
N GLN A 258 6.13 -6.84 27.58
CA GLN A 258 7.47 -6.37 27.95
C GLN A 258 7.62 -6.43 29.49
N PRO A 259 8.80 -6.78 30.02
CA PRO A 259 9.02 -6.80 31.46
C PRO A 259 9.02 -5.38 32.04
N ASP A 260 8.37 -5.19 33.20
CA ASP A 260 8.36 -3.93 33.95
C ASP A 260 9.74 -3.58 34.55
N ILE A 261 10.64 -4.56 34.66
CA ILE A 261 11.99 -4.43 35.22
C ILE A 261 12.99 -4.84 34.15
N GLY A 262 13.85 -3.90 33.77
CA GLY A 262 14.89 -4.08 32.77
C GLY A 262 16.29 -4.14 33.38
N VAL A 263 17.27 -4.32 32.52
CA VAL A 263 18.67 -4.12 32.85
C VAL A 263 19.28 -3.11 31.91
N LYS A 264 20.20 -2.30 32.41
CA LYS A 264 20.92 -1.35 31.57
C LYS A 264 21.70 -2.09 30.48
N THR A 265 21.66 -1.52 29.29
CA THR A 265 22.52 -1.91 28.19
C THR A 265 23.98 -1.61 28.49
N PHE A 266 24.88 -2.18 27.71
CA PHE A 266 26.32 -2.03 27.94
C PHE A 266 26.82 -0.57 27.92
N ASP A 267 26.31 0.24 27.00
CA ASP A 267 26.68 1.65 26.89
C ASP A 267 26.19 2.44 28.14
N GLU A 268 25.03 2.09 28.68
CA GLU A 268 24.45 2.70 29.89
C GLU A 268 25.17 2.30 31.19
N ILE A 269 25.59 1.03 31.30
CA ILE A 269 26.41 0.56 32.41
C ILE A 269 27.71 1.36 32.44
N ASN A 270 28.40 1.47 31.31
CA ASN A 270 29.66 2.20 31.20
C ASN A 270 29.51 3.70 31.51
N ALA A 271 28.43 4.33 31.06
CA ALA A 271 28.11 5.72 31.42
C ALA A 271 27.84 5.89 32.92
N SER A 272 27.13 4.93 33.53
CA SER A 272 26.86 4.93 34.98
C SER A 272 28.16 4.80 35.78
N MET A 273 29.03 3.86 35.42
CA MET A 273 30.33 3.67 36.08
C MET A 273 31.23 4.91 35.97
N ALA A 274 31.27 5.54 34.80
CA ALA A 274 32.02 6.78 34.60
C ALA A 274 31.49 7.93 35.44
N THR A 275 30.17 8.05 35.56
CA THR A 275 29.53 9.10 36.37
C THR A 275 29.79 8.89 37.86
N ILE A 276 29.65 7.65 38.34
CA ILE A 276 29.86 7.32 39.76
C ILE A 276 31.32 7.55 40.16
N THR A 277 32.26 7.06 39.36
CA THR A 277 33.70 7.12 39.68
C THR A 277 34.37 8.44 39.28
N GLY A 278 33.77 9.23 38.39
CA GLY A 278 34.38 10.43 37.81
C GLY A 278 35.51 10.14 36.81
N VAL A 279 35.76 8.87 36.48
CA VAL A 279 36.78 8.45 35.51
C VAL A 279 36.19 8.53 34.10
N ALA A 280 36.92 9.12 33.16
CA ALA A 280 36.48 9.19 31.77
C ALA A 280 36.46 7.79 31.13
N PRO A 281 35.40 7.41 30.38
CA PRO A 281 35.34 6.14 29.65
C PRO A 281 36.46 5.97 28.63
N THR A 282 37.06 7.08 28.19
CA THR A 282 38.18 7.12 27.26
C THR A 282 39.52 6.80 27.91
N THR A 283 39.60 6.62 29.24
CA THR A 283 40.84 6.21 29.92
C THR A 283 41.36 4.91 29.30
N PRO A 284 42.64 4.82 28.88
CA PRO A 284 43.11 3.72 28.03
C PRO A 284 42.80 2.31 28.55
N ALA A 285 43.01 2.08 29.85
CA ALA A 285 42.78 0.78 30.47
C ALA A 285 41.28 0.45 30.59
N VAL A 286 40.45 1.42 31.01
CA VAL A 286 38.98 1.31 31.02
C VAL A 286 38.44 1.01 29.63
N ARG A 287 38.91 1.73 28.61
CA ARG A 287 38.48 1.56 27.21
C ARG A 287 38.85 0.17 26.68
N ALA A 288 40.05 -0.32 26.99
CA ALA A 288 40.50 -1.66 26.61
C ALA A 288 39.63 -2.73 27.27
N THR A 289 39.36 -2.62 28.57
CA THR A 289 38.47 -3.54 29.30
C THR A 289 37.06 -3.48 28.76
N TYR A 290 36.51 -2.29 28.51
CA TYR A 290 35.21 -2.09 27.87
C TYR A 290 35.12 -2.82 26.52
N ALA A 291 36.11 -2.65 25.65
CA ALA A 291 36.15 -3.35 24.36
C ALA A 291 36.18 -4.87 24.50
N LEU A 292 36.86 -5.40 25.52
CA LEU A 292 36.93 -6.83 25.81
C LEU A 292 35.60 -7.38 26.32
N VAL A 293 34.98 -6.70 27.30
CA VAL A 293 33.76 -7.20 27.96
C VAL A 293 32.47 -6.88 27.19
N ARG A 294 32.51 -5.98 26.19
CA ARG A 294 31.36 -5.61 25.34
C ARG A 294 30.67 -6.82 24.72
N GLN A 295 31.45 -7.81 24.32
CA GLN A 295 30.94 -9.04 23.68
C GLN A 295 30.19 -9.96 24.66
N GLN A 296 30.29 -9.68 25.96
CA GLN A 296 29.80 -10.53 27.03
C GLN A 296 28.68 -9.87 27.84
N LEU A 297 27.93 -8.88 27.32
CA LEU A 297 26.92 -8.13 28.10
C LEU A 297 25.57 -7.99 27.35
N PRO A 298 24.43 -7.74 28.05
CA PRO A 298 23.13 -7.63 27.40
C PRO A 298 23.12 -6.53 26.35
N ALA A 299 22.70 -6.89 25.13
CA ALA A 299 22.53 -5.94 24.03
C ALA A 299 21.14 -5.28 24.02
N ILE A 300 20.22 -5.80 24.83
CA ILE A 300 18.86 -5.32 25.02
C ILE A 300 18.60 -5.14 26.51
N ASP A 301 17.65 -4.28 26.84
CA ASP A 301 17.28 -3.85 28.19
C ASP A 301 16.32 -4.82 28.91
N ASP A 302 16.33 -6.10 28.51
CA ASP A 302 15.46 -7.15 29.04
C ASP A 302 16.20 -7.98 30.11
N VAL A 303 15.59 -8.16 31.28
CA VAL A 303 16.14 -8.97 32.37
C VAL A 303 16.39 -10.43 31.97
N SER A 304 15.62 -10.97 31.03
CA SER A 304 15.81 -12.33 30.49
C SER A 304 17.08 -12.46 29.63
N ALA A 305 17.66 -11.35 29.18
CA ALA A 305 18.92 -11.33 28.43
C ALA A 305 20.17 -11.37 29.33
N VAL A 306 20.02 -11.42 30.66
CA VAL A 306 21.16 -11.47 31.60
C VAL A 306 21.68 -12.90 31.76
N LEU A 307 22.94 -13.13 31.39
CA LEU A 307 23.64 -14.41 31.58
C LEU A 307 24.71 -14.29 32.68
N ALA A 308 25.11 -15.42 33.26
CA ALA A 308 26.18 -15.44 34.27
C ALA A 308 27.52 -14.87 33.77
N SER A 309 27.82 -14.99 32.48
CA SER A 309 28.99 -14.37 31.84
C SER A 309 28.99 -12.84 31.94
N HIS A 310 27.80 -12.23 31.96
CA HIS A 310 27.62 -10.79 32.01
C HIS A 310 28.07 -10.25 33.37
N GLN A 311 27.82 -10.99 34.45
CA GLN A 311 28.26 -10.60 35.79
C GLN A 311 29.79 -10.50 35.90
N VAL A 312 30.51 -11.40 35.21
CA VAL A 312 31.98 -11.38 35.18
C VAL A 312 32.48 -10.15 34.40
N GLY A 313 31.87 -9.86 33.24
CA GLY A 313 32.22 -8.69 32.44
C GLY A 313 31.99 -7.37 33.17
N ILE A 314 30.87 -7.24 33.88
CA ILE A 314 30.56 -6.07 34.72
C ILE A 314 31.56 -5.92 35.85
N ALA A 315 31.88 -7.01 36.55
CA ALA A 315 32.86 -6.97 37.64
C ALA A 315 34.23 -6.53 37.14
N GLN A 316 34.70 -7.04 35.99
CA GLN A 316 35.96 -6.62 35.38
C GLN A 316 35.96 -5.13 35.03
N LEU A 317 34.88 -4.62 34.44
CA LEU A 317 34.77 -3.21 34.11
C LEU A 317 34.70 -2.33 35.36
N ALA A 318 33.93 -2.72 36.38
CA ALA A 318 33.82 -2.02 37.66
C ALA A 318 35.18 -1.95 38.38
N ILE A 319 35.91 -3.06 38.42
CA ILE A 319 37.27 -3.12 38.97
C ILE A 319 38.18 -2.13 38.24
N GLU A 320 38.11 -2.06 36.91
CA GLU A 320 38.99 -1.18 36.15
C GLU A 320 38.66 0.30 36.33
N TYR A 321 37.38 0.66 36.42
CA TYR A 321 36.95 2.01 36.80
C TYR A 321 37.45 2.39 38.20
N CYS A 322 37.31 1.49 39.17
CA CYS A 322 37.76 1.73 40.53
C CYS A 322 39.28 1.72 40.66
N ASN A 323 40.00 0.96 39.83
CA ASN A 323 41.46 1.04 39.70
C ASN A 323 41.90 2.42 39.24
N ALA A 324 41.30 2.92 38.16
CA ALA A 324 41.60 4.23 37.61
C ALA A 324 41.28 5.36 38.61
N LEU A 325 40.14 5.26 39.32
CA LEU A 325 39.77 6.20 40.39
C LEU A 325 40.81 6.22 41.53
N VAL A 326 41.14 5.06 42.10
CA VAL A 326 41.97 5.00 43.32
C VAL A 326 43.45 5.28 43.03
N ASN A 327 43.91 5.00 41.81
CA ASN A 327 45.29 5.28 41.40
C ASN A 327 45.50 6.76 41.05
N ASP A 328 44.45 7.50 40.70
CA ASP A 328 44.51 8.96 40.49
C ASP A 328 44.38 9.68 41.84
N THR A 329 45.46 10.35 42.25
CA THR A 329 45.52 11.04 43.55
C THR A 329 44.56 12.21 43.66
N SER A 330 44.20 12.86 42.55
CA SER A 330 43.27 13.98 42.52
C SER A 330 41.83 13.50 42.57
N LEU A 331 41.49 12.49 41.76
CA LEU A 331 40.16 11.89 41.76
C LEU A 331 39.84 11.22 43.10
N ARG A 332 40.75 10.40 43.65
CA ARG A 332 40.49 9.74 44.93
C ARG A 332 40.34 10.73 46.08
N ALA A 333 41.08 11.84 46.08
CA ALA A 333 40.93 12.88 47.10
C ALA A 333 39.59 13.63 46.97
N SER A 334 39.09 13.78 45.73
CA SER A 334 37.78 14.37 45.48
C SER A 334 36.62 13.45 45.85
N ILE A 335 36.75 12.13 45.64
CA ILE A 335 35.68 11.16 45.90
C ILE A 335 35.69 10.71 47.36
N PHE A 336 36.87 10.58 47.98
CA PHE A 336 37.06 10.09 49.36
C PHE A 336 37.73 11.16 50.23
N PRO A 337 37.06 12.31 50.48
CA PRO A 337 37.65 13.39 51.24
C PRO A 337 37.97 12.94 52.67
N GLY A 338 39.19 13.20 53.13
CA GLY A 338 39.63 12.90 54.49
C GLY A 338 40.11 11.47 54.74
N PHE A 339 39.98 10.54 53.77
CA PHE A 339 40.50 9.19 53.91
C PHE A 339 42.02 9.14 53.68
N ASN A 340 42.78 8.55 54.62
CA ASN A 340 44.23 8.46 54.54
C ASN A 340 44.70 7.12 53.93
N PHE A 341 45.02 7.15 52.64
CA PHE A 341 45.52 5.97 51.90
C PHE A 341 46.91 5.48 52.34
N SER A 342 47.67 6.27 53.12
CA SER A 342 48.99 5.88 53.63
C SER A 342 48.92 5.09 54.94
N THR A 343 47.75 5.06 55.60
CA THR A 343 47.54 4.27 56.81
C THR A 343 47.45 2.77 56.45
N PRO A 344 48.10 1.87 57.21
CA PRO A 344 47.96 0.42 57.04
C PRO A 344 46.49 -0.04 57.14
N ALA A 345 46.09 -1.03 56.34
CA ALA A 345 44.67 -1.39 56.22
C ALA A 345 44.01 -1.85 57.54
N ASN A 346 44.76 -2.45 58.47
CA ASN A 346 44.25 -2.85 59.78
C ASN A 346 43.95 -1.66 60.72
N GLN A 347 44.39 -0.45 60.37
CA GLN A 347 44.08 0.80 61.08
C GLN A 347 43.18 1.70 60.24
N ALA A 348 43.31 1.68 58.91
CA ALA A 348 42.55 2.58 58.03
C ALA A 348 41.03 2.26 57.97
N PHE A 349 40.59 1.13 58.52
CA PHE A 349 39.21 0.65 58.49
C PHE A 349 38.74 0.12 59.86
N ASP A 350 39.45 0.41 60.97
CA ASP A 350 39.19 -0.24 62.25
C ASP A 350 37.95 0.33 62.97
N THR A 351 37.61 1.59 62.70
CA THR A 351 36.40 2.23 63.22
C THR A 351 35.30 2.39 62.15
N PRO A 352 34.01 2.44 62.55
CA PRO A 352 32.92 2.77 61.64
C PRO A 352 33.09 4.14 60.96
N GLY A 353 33.65 5.13 61.67
CA GLY A 353 33.85 6.48 61.14
C GLY A 353 34.86 6.53 60.00
N GLU A 354 35.91 5.72 60.02
CA GLU A 354 36.88 5.64 58.93
C GLU A 354 36.33 4.91 57.71
N ARG A 355 35.53 3.85 57.93
CA ARG A 355 34.85 3.14 56.84
C ARG A 355 33.83 4.04 56.14
N ASP A 356 33.20 4.94 56.89
CA ASP A 356 32.26 5.93 56.35
C ASP A 356 32.87 6.95 55.40
N LEU A 357 34.17 7.22 55.53
CA LEU A 357 34.89 8.08 54.58
C LEU A 357 34.93 7.47 53.16
N ILE A 358 34.69 6.15 53.04
CA ILE A 358 34.60 5.45 51.75
C ILE A 358 33.16 5.07 51.41
N PHE A 359 32.40 4.52 52.35
CA PHE A 359 31.07 3.98 52.07
C PHE A 359 30.07 5.09 51.73
N VAL A 360 30.04 6.18 52.50
CA VAL A 360 29.05 7.25 52.29
C VAL A 360 29.21 7.90 50.92
N PRO A 361 30.41 8.27 50.45
CA PRO A 361 30.58 8.78 49.09
C PRO A 361 30.17 7.79 47.99
N LEU A 362 30.47 6.50 48.15
CA LEU A 362 30.09 5.48 47.17
C LEU A 362 28.58 5.31 47.09
N LEU A 363 27.92 5.08 48.23
CA LEU A 363 26.48 4.84 48.30
C LEU A 363 25.68 6.03 47.79
N ARG A 364 26.06 7.26 48.15
CA ARG A 364 25.41 8.48 47.64
C ARG A 364 25.52 8.65 46.12
N ARG A 365 26.55 8.08 45.50
CA ARG A 365 26.78 8.17 44.06
C ARG A 365 26.15 7.00 43.31
N SER A 366 26.10 5.81 43.92
CA SER A 366 25.57 4.59 43.29
C SER A 366 24.07 4.37 43.51
N MET A 367 23.51 4.83 44.63
CA MET A 367 22.10 4.61 45.01
C MET A 367 21.24 5.86 44.80
N GLY A 368 19.97 5.65 44.43
CA GLY A 368 18.96 6.71 44.38
C GLY A 368 18.35 6.99 45.76
N THR A 369 17.51 8.02 45.86
CA THR A 369 16.77 8.35 47.09
C THR A 369 15.28 8.05 46.93
N GLY A 370 14.70 7.24 47.82
CA GLY A 370 13.25 7.01 47.86
C GLY A 370 12.70 6.08 46.77
N LEU A 371 13.55 5.22 46.17
CA LEU A 371 13.11 4.22 45.20
C LEU A 371 12.64 2.94 45.90
N LEU A 372 11.45 2.45 45.55
CA LEU A 372 10.91 1.19 46.11
C LEU A 372 11.52 -0.06 45.47
N SER A 373 12.13 0.08 44.29
CA SER A 373 12.72 -1.00 43.49
C SER A 373 14.23 -1.21 43.74
N GLN A 374 14.85 -0.44 44.64
CA GLN A 374 16.27 -0.60 44.99
C GLN A 374 16.45 -1.28 46.36
N PRO A 375 17.61 -1.93 46.60
CA PRO A 375 17.96 -2.44 47.93
C PRO A 375 17.99 -1.36 49.00
N ASP A 376 17.73 -1.72 50.25
CA ASP A 376 17.90 -0.83 51.39
C ASP A 376 19.39 -0.46 51.56
N GLU A 377 19.68 0.83 51.70
CA GLU A 377 21.05 1.35 51.86
C GLU A 377 21.77 0.72 53.05
N SER A 378 21.06 0.44 54.15
CA SER A 378 21.66 -0.18 55.33
C SER A 378 22.11 -1.62 55.08
N ASN A 379 21.41 -2.36 54.22
CA ASN A 379 21.81 -3.71 53.79
C ASN A 379 23.03 -3.66 52.87
N VAL A 380 23.04 -2.75 51.89
CA VAL A 380 24.21 -2.59 50.99
C VAL A 380 25.44 -2.19 51.78
N ARG A 381 25.27 -1.28 52.74
CA ARG A 381 26.33 -0.86 53.66
C ARG A 381 26.87 -2.01 54.50
N LEU A 382 26.00 -2.89 55.00
CA LEU A 382 26.42 -4.08 55.75
C LEU A 382 27.29 -5.01 54.90
N GLU A 383 26.95 -5.23 53.63
CA GLU A 383 27.77 -6.05 52.72
C GLU A 383 29.14 -5.41 52.43
N LEU A 384 29.19 -4.09 52.25
CA LEU A 384 30.46 -3.36 52.11
C LEU A 384 31.32 -3.44 53.38
N ASP A 385 30.70 -3.39 54.56
CA ASP A 385 31.36 -3.54 55.86
C ASP A 385 31.96 -4.93 56.04
N ASN A 386 31.20 -5.99 55.70
CA ASN A 386 31.65 -7.38 55.73
C ASN A 386 32.83 -7.61 54.77
N LEU A 387 32.74 -7.10 53.54
CA LEU A 387 33.80 -7.18 52.54
C LEU A 387 35.06 -6.46 53.03
N THR A 388 34.92 -5.23 53.52
CA THR A 388 36.03 -4.40 53.99
C THR A 388 36.71 -5.02 55.20
N THR A 389 35.94 -5.52 56.17
CA THR A 389 36.48 -6.22 57.35
C THR A 389 37.28 -7.46 56.96
N THR A 390 36.76 -8.25 56.01
CA THR A 390 37.45 -9.43 55.49
C THR A 390 38.75 -9.07 54.79
N LEU A 391 38.75 -8.02 53.97
CA LEU A 391 39.92 -7.61 53.20
C LEU A 391 40.95 -6.84 54.04
N ALA A 392 40.52 -6.10 55.06
CA ALA A 392 41.39 -5.34 55.97
C ALA A 392 42.17 -6.26 56.94
N SER A 393 41.69 -7.48 57.17
CA SER A 393 42.40 -8.49 57.96
C SER A 393 43.74 -8.85 57.32
N CYS A 394 44.83 -8.50 58.00
CA CYS A 394 46.20 -8.85 57.63
C CYS A 394 46.93 -9.30 58.90
N GLY A 395 47.38 -10.56 58.96
CA GLY A 395 47.87 -11.19 60.18
C GLY A 395 48.89 -10.36 60.99
N GLY A 396 50.19 -10.52 60.72
CA GLY A 396 51.25 -9.79 61.44
C GLY A 396 51.58 -8.41 60.84
N SER A 397 51.39 -8.23 59.54
CA SER A 397 51.58 -6.96 58.83
C SER A 397 50.75 -6.89 57.55
N CYS A 398 50.34 -5.69 57.18
CA CYS A 398 49.65 -5.39 55.92
C CYS A 398 50.65 -5.02 54.82
N ALA A 399 50.43 -5.50 53.60
CA ALA A 399 51.13 -4.98 52.43
C ALA A 399 50.83 -3.49 52.24
N ALA A 400 51.80 -2.71 51.74
CA ALA A 400 51.69 -1.26 51.63
C ALA A 400 50.56 -0.79 50.70
N ASP A 401 50.18 -1.62 49.72
CA ASP A 401 49.11 -1.38 48.76
C ASP A 401 47.75 -1.92 49.23
N ARG A 402 47.69 -2.62 50.38
CA ARG A 402 46.47 -3.30 50.85
C ARG A 402 45.32 -2.32 51.06
N THR A 403 45.58 -1.14 51.62
CA THR A 403 44.57 -0.10 51.85
C THR A 403 43.91 0.33 50.53
N ALA A 404 44.72 0.59 49.50
CA ALA A 404 44.21 0.94 48.17
C ALA A 404 43.42 -0.22 47.55
N THR A 405 43.88 -1.46 47.72
CA THR A 405 43.18 -2.66 47.25
C THR A 405 41.80 -2.82 47.90
N VAL A 406 41.69 -2.59 49.22
CA VAL A 406 40.39 -2.65 49.93
C VAL A 406 39.42 -1.60 49.39
N VAL A 407 39.87 -0.35 49.19
CA VAL A 407 39.02 0.71 48.61
C VAL A 407 38.59 0.37 47.18
N LYS A 408 39.50 -0.16 46.35
CA LYS A 408 39.18 -0.62 44.98
C LYS A 408 38.10 -1.70 45.00
N SER A 409 38.20 -2.68 45.90
CA SER A 409 37.21 -3.75 46.04
C SER A 409 35.86 -3.23 46.51
N ALA A 410 35.81 -2.34 47.52
CA ALA A 410 34.56 -1.74 47.99
C ALA A 410 33.88 -0.90 46.91
N CYS A 411 34.68 -0.10 46.17
CA CYS A 411 34.20 0.64 45.01
C CYS A 411 33.63 -0.29 43.93
N ALA A 412 34.37 -1.34 43.55
CA ALA A 412 33.94 -2.25 42.50
C ALA A 412 32.66 -3.01 42.88
N ALA A 413 32.52 -3.39 44.16
CA ALA A 413 31.32 -4.01 44.69
C ALA A 413 30.11 -3.06 44.63
N ALA A 414 30.27 -1.80 45.02
CA ALA A 414 29.19 -0.82 44.96
C ALA A 414 28.78 -0.52 43.51
N VAL A 415 29.75 -0.26 42.64
CA VAL A 415 29.53 0.20 41.26
C VAL A 415 29.13 -0.94 40.30
N GLY A 416 29.54 -2.18 40.59
CA GLY A 416 29.17 -3.37 39.81
C GLY A 416 27.96 -4.13 40.37
N SER A 417 27.24 -3.57 41.35
CA SER A 417 26.07 -4.21 41.97
C SER A 417 24.77 -3.98 41.19
N ALA A 418 23.74 -4.78 41.47
CA ALA A 418 22.41 -4.62 40.86
C ALA A 418 21.84 -3.20 40.99
N VAL A 419 22.22 -2.45 42.03
CA VAL A 419 21.83 -1.05 42.24
C VAL A 419 22.12 -0.18 41.02
N THR A 420 23.24 -0.41 40.33
CA THR A 420 23.66 0.41 39.20
C THR A 420 23.26 -0.18 37.85
N LEU A 421 22.79 -1.43 37.83
CA LEU A 421 22.59 -2.25 36.63
C LEU A 421 21.11 -2.48 36.29
N VAL A 422 20.23 -2.59 37.28
CA VAL A 422 18.79 -2.82 37.09
C VAL A 422 18.10 -1.47 36.90
N GLN A 423 17.09 -1.40 36.02
CA GLN A 423 16.30 -0.19 35.78
C GLN A 423 14.80 -0.46 35.68
#